data_AF-D8LQX0-F1
#
_entry.id   AF-D8LQX0-F1
#
_cell.length_a   1.000
_cell.length_b   1.000
_cell.length_c   1.000
_cell.angle_alpha   90.00
_cell.angle_beta   90.00
_cell.angle_gamma   90.00
#
_symmetry.space_group_name_H-M   'P 1'
#
loop_
_entity.id
_entity.type
_entity.pdbx_description
1 polymer ?
#
loop_
_entity_poly.entity_id
_entity_poly.type
_entity_poly.pdbx_seq_one_letter_code
_entity_poly.pdbx_strand_id
1 'polypeptide(L)'
;MSAACAERCGLASRINKSYAGRAVGVGFARILGRIHDASIRIGNSCLRCSFTVIEHGEIDLLVGLDVLRAHRCEISLSKNRMKFHAGDGPAKEASER
;
A
#
# COMPACT_ATOMS: atom_id res chain seq x y z
N MET A 1 5.88 -0.86 -1.36
CA MET A 1 5.48 -1.89 -2.33
C MET A 1 6.69 -2.27 -3.15
N SER A 2 6.95 -3.54 -3.42
CA SER A 2 8.04 -3.95 -4.33
C SER A 2 7.67 -3.69 -5.79
N ALA A 3 8.68 -3.48 -6.65
CA ALA A 3 8.47 -3.32 -8.09
C ALA A 3 7.76 -4.53 -8.72
N ALA A 4 8.19 -5.74 -8.35
CA ALA A 4 7.58 -6.99 -8.81
C ALA A 4 6.09 -7.10 -8.39
N CYS A 5 5.73 -6.67 -7.18
CA CYS A 5 4.33 -6.61 -6.76
C CYS A 5 3.55 -5.61 -7.63
N ALA A 6 4.11 -4.44 -7.95
CA ALA A 6 3.45 -3.45 -8.79
C ALA A 6 3.20 -3.96 -10.23
N GLU A 7 4.11 -4.76 -10.78
CA GLU A 7 3.93 -5.43 -12.06
C GLU A 7 2.83 -6.49 -12.01
N ARG A 8 2.86 -7.39 -11.02
CA ARG A 8 1.82 -8.44 -10.86
C ARG A 8 0.43 -7.86 -10.65
N CYS A 9 0.31 -6.68 -10.02
CA CYS A 9 -0.95 -5.98 -9.83
C CYS A 9 -1.36 -5.10 -11.03
N GLY A 10 -0.60 -5.05 -12.13
CA GLY A 10 -0.90 -4.20 -13.29
C GLY A 10 -0.78 -2.70 -13.00
N LEU A 11 -0.03 -2.31 -11.97
CA LEU A 11 0.13 -0.92 -11.53
C LEU A 11 1.44 -0.27 -12.00
N ALA A 12 2.30 -1.00 -12.72
CA ALA A 12 3.62 -0.52 -13.14
C ALA A 12 3.58 0.79 -13.94
N SER A 13 2.59 0.96 -14.83
CA SER A 13 2.39 2.19 -15.61
C SER A 13 1.95 3.40 -14.77
N ARG A 14 1.46 3.17 -13.55
CA ARG A 14 0.97 4.20 -12.63
C ARG A 14 2.05 4.73 -11.68
N ILE A 15 3.29 4.25 -11.82
CA ILE A 15 4.42 4.68 -11.02
C ILE A 15 4.89 6.06 -11.49
N ASN A 16 4.63 7.09 -10.69
CA ASN A 16 5.19 8.40 -10.93
C ASN A 16 6.66 8.44 -10.47
N LYS A 17 7.58 8.45 -11.44
CA LYS A 17 9.03 8.46 -11.23
C LYS A 17 9.59 9.80 -10.75
N SER A 18 8.82 10.89 -10.76
CA SER A 18 9.28 12.18 -10.19
C SER A 18 9.51 12.10 -8.67
N TYR A 19 8.98 11.07 -8.03
CA TYR A 19 9.18 10.74 -6.61
C TYR A 19 10.27 9.68 -6.38
N ALA A 20 11.07 9.37 -7.41
CA ALA A 20 12.22 8.49 -7.25
C ALA A 20 13.24 9.09 -6.28
N GLY A 21 13.96 8.24 -5.58
CA GLY A 21 14.90 8.69 -4.56
C GLY A 21 15.44 7.53 -3.73
N ARG A 22 15.87 7.84 -2.51
CA ARG A 22 16.41 6.84 -1.58
C ARG A 22 15.60 6.86 -0.30
N ALA A 23 15.03 5.72 0.07
CA ALA A 23 14.48 5.51 1.40
C ALA A 23 15.65 5.28 2.36
N VAL A 24 15.66 5.99 3.50
CA VAL A 24 16.66 5.85 4.56
C VAL A 24 15.93 5.50 5.85
N GLY A 25 16.40 4.45 6.53
CA GLY A 25 15.82 3.95 7.79
C GLY A 25 16.73 2.88 8.39
N VAL A 26 16.21 1.68 8.65
CA VAL A 26 17.00 0.50 9.06
C VAL A 26 17.73 -0.11 7.85
N GLY A 27 18.49 0.73 7.13
CA GLY A 27 19.07 0.44 5.82
C GLY A 27 18.72 1.50 4.77
N PHE A 28 19.10 1.23 3.52
CA PHE A 28 18.73 2.07 2.38
C PHE A 28 18.06 1.23 1.30
N ALA A 29 17.07 1.81 0.64
CA ALA A 29 16.42 1.18 -0.51
C ALA A 29 16.17 2.21 -1.60
N ARG A 30 16.35 1.80 -2.86
CA ARG A 30 16.09 2.66 -4.01
C ARG A 30 14.58 2.74 -4.27
N ILE A 31 14.04 3.95 -4.18
CA ILE A 31 12.66 4.25 -4.53
C ILE A 31 12.60 4.48 -6.03
N LEU A 32 11.77 3.70 -6.72
CA LEU A 32 11.49 3.86 -8.15
C LEU A 32 10.50 4.99 -8.42
N GLY A 33 9.60 5.25 -7.48
CA GLY A 33 8.59 6.29 -7.59
C GLY A 33 7.43 6.06 -6.63
N ARG A 34 6.30 6.74 -6.90
CA ARG A 34 5.08 6.65 -6.08
C ARG A 34 3.85 6.39 -6.94
N ILE A 35 2.98 5.50 -6.47
CA ILE A 35 1.61 5.35 -6.97
C ILE A 35 0.70 6.19 -6.06
N HIS A 36 -0.04 7.14 -6.63
CA HIS A 36 -0.79 8.14 -5.85
C HIS A 36 -2.13 7.65 -5.33
N ASP A 37 -2.84 6.82 -6.10
CA ASP A 37 -4.17 6.34 -5.73
C ASP A 37 -4.35 4.88 -6.15
N ALA A 38 -4.28 3.96 -5.21
CA ALA A 38 -4.62 2.57 -5.44
C ALA A 38 -5.43 2.03 -4.26
N SER A 39 -6.39 1.18 -4.59
CA SER A 39 -7.29 0.57 -3.61
C SER A 39 -6.75 -0.79 -3.19
N ILE A 40 -6.62 -1.02 -1.88
CA ILE A 40 -6.36 -2.34 -1.31
C ILE A 40 -7.66 -2.87 -0.71
N ARG A 41 -7.98 -4.12 -1.03
CA ARG A 41 -9.04 -4.85 -0.33
C ARG A 41 -8.44 -5.65 0.83
N ILE A 42 -8.94 -5.42 2.04
CA ILE A 42 -8.56 -6.17 3.24
C ILE A 42 -9.83 -6.66 3.92
N GLY A 43 -10.08 -7.97 3.87
CA GLY A 43 -11.37 -8.54 4.26
C GLY A 43 -12.50 -7.85 3.47
N ASN A 44 -13.46 -7.27 4.18
CA ASN A 44 -14.62 -6.60 3.59
C ASN A 44 -14.41 -5.09 3.36
N SER A 45 -13.25 -4.54 3.74
CA SER A 45 -12.93 -3.12 3.64
C SER A 45 -12.12 -2.81 2.39
N CYS A 46 -12.36 -1.64 1.80
CA CYS A 46 -11.59 -1.12 0.67
C CYS A 46 -10.87 0.17 1.09
N LEU A 47 -9.54 0.15 1.10
CA LEU A 47 -8.68 1.25 1.55
C LEU A 47 -8.06 1.94 0.35
N ARG A 48 -8.35 3.23 0.15
CA ARG A 48 -7.60 4.06 -0.80
C ARG A 48 -6.30 4.54 -0.17
N CYS A 49 -5.20 4.26 -0.86
CA CYS A 49 -3.84 4.48 -0.35
C CYS A 49 -2.90 4.93 -1.48
N SER A 50 -1.79 5.54 -1.06
CA SER A 50 -0.65 5.81 -1.94
C SER A 50 0.51 4.90 -1.55
N PHE A 51 1.32 4.46 -2.53
CA PHE A 51 2.41 3.52 -2.31
C PHE A 51 3.72 4.03 -2.86
N THR A 52 4.74 4.03 -2.02
CA THR A 52 6.14 4.14 -2.45
C THR A 52 6.57 2.80 -3.04
N VAL A 53 7.07 2.81 -4.27
CA VAL A 53 7.56 1.63 -4.97
C VAL A 53 9.07 1.54 -4.83
N ILE A 54 9.55 0.40 -4.34
CA ILE A 54 10.96 0.13 -4.06
C ILE A 54 11.46 -0.90 -5.07
N GLU A 55 12.68 -0.70 -5.58
CA GLU A 55 13.27 -1.54 -6.62
C GLU A 55 13.42 -3.00 -6.20
N HIS A 56 14.04 -3.22 -5.04
CA HIS A 56 14.33 -4.55 -4.51
C HIS A 56 13.69 -4.70 -3.13
N GLY A 57 13.10 -5.86 -2.88
CA GLY A 57 12.53 -6.22 -1.59
C GLY A 57 11.76 -7.52 -1.65
N GLU A 58 11.98 -8.38 -0.66
CA GLU A 58 11.24 -9.65 -0.48
C GLU A 58 9.79 -9.41 -0.06
N ILE A 59 9.52 -8.25 0.52
CA ILE A 59 8.19 -7.86 0.99
C ILE A 59 7.43 -7.18 -0.15
N ASP A 60 6.31 -7.77 -0.54
CA ASP A 60 5.42 -7.23 -1.57
C ASP A 60 4.83 -5.88 -1.18
N LEU A 61 4.24 -5.81 0.01
CA LEU A 61 3.56 -4.63 0.51
C LEU A 61 3.88 -4.42 1.98
N LEU A 62 4.35 -3.22 2.31
CA LEU A 62 4.54 -2.76 3.68
C LEU A 62 3.52 -1.67 3.96
N VAL A 63 2.70 -1.87 4.99
CA VAL A 63 1.72 -0.89 5.47
C VAL A 63 2.44 0.00 6.48
N GLY A 64 2.80 1.20 6.06
CA GLY A 64 3.48 2.17 6.90
C GLY A 64 2.54 2.88 7.88
N LEU A 65 3.14 3.60 8.83
CA LEU A 65 2.40 4.39 9.82
C LEU A 65 1.50 5.46 9.16
N ASP A 66 1.85 5.93 7.97
CA ASP A 66 1.05 6.86 7.17
C ASP A 66 -0.31 6.27 6.77
N VAL A 67 -0.33 5.02 6.28
CA VAL A 67 -1.55 4.29 5.95
C VAL A 67 -2.33 3.96 7.23
N LEU A 68 -1.64 3.51 8.28
CA LEU A 68 -2.28 3.20 9.57
C LEU A 68 -2.97 4.43 10.17
N ARG A 69 -2.31 5.60 10.13
CA ARG A 69 -2.86 6.86 10.64
C ARG A 69 -4.02 7.34 9.76
N ALA A 70 -3.89 7.28 8.43
CA ALA A 70 -4.93 7.70 7.50
C ALA A 70 -6.24 6.92 7.69
N HIS A 71 -6.14 5.61 7.97
CA HIS A 71 -7.30 4.73 8.15
C HIS A 71 -7.67 4.45 9.61
N ARG A 72 -7.10 5.23 10.54
CA ARG A 72 -7.30 5.13 12.00
C ARG A 72 -7.20 3.69 12.50
N CYS A 73 -6.18 2.97 12.04
CA CYS A 73 -6.01 1.55 12.29
C CYS A 73 -5.73 1.27 13.78
N GLU A 74 -6.36 0.24 14.34
CA GLU A 74 -6.09 -0.32 15.66
C GLU A 74 -5.32 -1.64 15.50
N ILE A 75 -4.16 -1.76 16.15
CA ILE A 75 -3.38 -3.00 16.20
C ILE A 75 -3.49 -3.59 17.60
N SER A 76 -4.22 -4.69 17.74
CA SER A 76 -4.38 -5.41 19.00
C SER A 76 -3.46 -6.64 19.01
N LEU A 77 -2.34 -6.54 19.72
CA LEU A 77 -1.38 -7.64 19.86
C LEU A 77 -1.93 -8.78 20.72
N SER A 78 -2.72 -8.47 21.75
CA SER A 78 -3.36 -9.48 22.63
C SER A 78 -4.40 -10.32 21.90
N LYS A 79 -5.08 -9.76 20.89
CA LYS A 79 -6.08 -10.45 20.06
C LYS A 79 -5.53 -10.89 18.71
N ASN A 80 -4.23 -10.65 18.46
CA ASN A 80 -3.57 -10.87 17.17
C ASN A 80 -4.39 -10.35 15.97
N ARG A 81 -4.86 -9.10 16.03
CA ARG A 81 -5.77 -8.52 15.03
C ARG A 81 -5.42 -7.08 14.71
N MET A 82 -5.53 -6.74 13.44
CA MET A 82 -5.51 -5.38 12.92
C MET A 82 -6.92 -4.99 12.45
N LYS A 83 -7.42 -3.83 12.89
CA LYS A 83 -8.74 -3.30 12.53
C LYS A 83 -8.59 -1.94 11.85
N PHE A 84 -9.12 -1.80 10.65
CA PHE A 84 -9.24 -0.51 9.98
C PHE A 84 -10.59 0.12 10.32
N HIS A 85 -10.59 1.44 10.50
CA HIS A 85 -11.79 2.20 10.88
C HIS A 85 -12.29 3.13 9.77
N ALA A 86 -11.42 3.51 8.83
CA ALA A 86 -11.82 4.16 7.59
C ALA A 86 -11.84 3.11 6.48
N GLY A 87 -12.93 3.09 5.69
CA GLY A 87 -13.19 2.04 4.69
C GLY A 87 -14.52 1.31 4.85
N ASP A 88 -15.43 1.76 5.72
CA ASP A 88 -16.79 1.22 5.95
C ASP A 88 -17.77 1.53 4.79
N GLY A 89 -17.33 1.34 3.55
CA GLY A 89 -18.22 1.13 2.41
C GLY A 89 -18.03 -0.29 1.92
N PRO A 90 -19.10 -1.03 1.55
CA PRO A 90 -18.92 -2.32 0.89
C PRO A 90 -17.95 -2.12 -0.27
N ALA A 91 -16.99 -3.03 -0.43
CA ALA A 91 -16.21 -3.09 -1.64
C ALA A 91 -17.20 -3.11 -2.80
N LYS A 92 -17.36 -1.98 -3.51
CA LYS A 92 -18.13 -1.98 -4.75
C LYS A 92 -17.41 -2.99 -5.62
N GLU A 93 -18.08 -4.10 -5.92
CA GLU A 93 -17.64 -5.05 -6.92
C GLU A 93 -17.21 -4.20 -8.12
N ALA A 94 -15.96 -4.38 -8.53
CA ALA A 94 -15.48 -3.75 -9.74
C ALA A 94 -16.43 -4.26 -10.83
N SER A 95 -17.34 -3.39 -11.27
CA SER A 95 -18.18 -3.63 -12.43
C SER A 95 -17.24 -4.00 -13.56
N GLU A 96 -17.22 -5.28 -13.92
CA GLU A 96 -16.63 -5.75 -15.15
C GLU A 96 -17.27 -4.93 -16.28
N ARG A 97 -16.45 -4.10 -16.91
CA ARG A 97 -16.71 -3.48 -18.21
C ARG A 97 -15.44 -3.62 -19.03
#